data_AF-X1U9P4-F1
#
_entry.id   AF-X1U9P4-F1
#
_cell.length_a   1.000
_cell.length_b   1.000
_cell.length_c   1.000
_cell.angle_alpha   90.00
_cell.angle_beta   90.00
_cell.angle_gamma   90.00
#
_symmetry.space_group_name_H-M   'P 1'
#
loop_
_entity.id
_entity.type
_entity.pdbx_description
1 polymer ?
#
loop_
_entity_poly.entity_id
_entity_poly.type
_entity_poly.pdbx_seq_one_letter_code
_entity_poly.pdbx_strand_id
1 'polypeptide(L)'
;VSGIFLEGVKIVSYTSYQSMVEDYAGSDDAHELRSLESYWVKEFGVVSPNLKGPFEANMLAQGKEFHEMSCAACHSRPQWAFMSYGVSKTIMPIAVGLDRADLPTFLWYIHFLACFIGLAYLPFSKMFHIFASPLSLLANAVMDRGKSDPANIATRQVMELDACTNCQVCADVCPAVSASKDSELSVVYRMKGLEQILKGRIGLFRKLFGEKGPTEEERKQFSNTVFRCTLCAGCQEVCPVGIRLKELWLSLRQDLVHS
;
A
#
# COMPACT_ATOMS: atom_id res chain seq x y z
N VAL A 1 4.71 4.08 -8.18
CA VAL A 1 5.47 5.06 -8.99
C VAL A 1 6.95 4.67 -9.12
N SER A 2 7.67 4.43 -8.02
CA SER A 2 9.09 3.99 -8.07
C SER A 2 9.34 2.78 -8.97
N GLY A 3 8.46 1.77 -8.93
CA GLY A 3 8.59 0.58 -9.79
C GLY A 3 8.42 0.85 -11.29
N ILE A 4 7.56 1.81 -11.66
CA ILE A 4 7.34 2.18 -13.08
C ILE A 4 8.62 2.82 -13.67
N PHE A 5 9.24 3.72 -12.90
CA PHE A 5 10.49 4.36 -13.32
C PHE A 5 11.66 3.38 -13.33
N LEU A 6 11.77 2.53 -12.31
CA LEU A 6 12.78 1.47 -12.26
C LEU A 6 12.70 0.58 -13.49
N GLU A 7 11.50 0.07 -13.80
CA GLU A 7 11.29 -0.79 -14.95
C GLU A 7 11.55 -0.05 -16.28
N GLY A 8 11.09 1.21 -16.39
CA GLY A 8 11.36 2.04 -17.56
C GLY A 8 12.85 2.25 -17.84
N VAL A 9 13.65 2.45 -16.79
CA VAL A 9 15.11 2.57 -16.87
C VAL A 9 15.78 1.23 -17.19
N LYS A 10 15.30 0.12 -16.59
CA LYS A 10 15.81 -1.23 -16.89
C LYS A 10 15.59 -1.65 -18.34
N ILE A 11 14.45 -1.31 -18.94
CA ILE A 11 14.13 -1.64 -20.34
C ILE A 11 15.20 -1.10 -21.31
N VAL A 12 15.74 0.10 -21.07
CA VAL A 12 16.74 0.72 -21.96
C VAL A 12 18.19 0.48 -21.53
N SER A 13 18.40 -0.09 -20.34
CA SER A 13 19.72 -0.27 -19.72
C SER A 13 20.51 -1.39 -20.39
N TYR A 14 21.74 -1.07 -20.82
CA TYR A 14 22.64 -2.07 -21.39
C TYR A 14 23.31 -2.91 -20.29
N THR A 15 23.68 -2.29 -19.18
CA THR A 15 24.24 -3.01 -18.02
C THR A 15 23.27 -4.06 -17.47
N SER A 16 21.98 -3.73 -17.36
CA SER A 16 20.94 -4.68 -16.94
C SER A 16 20.81 -5.82 -17.94
N TYR A 17 20.84 -5.52 -19.25
CA TYR A 17 20.84 -6.55 -20.30
C TYR A 17 22.06 -7.47 -20.18
N GLN A 18 23.27 -6.93 -20.02
CA GLN A 18 24.49 -7.72 -19.89
C GLN A 18 24.47 -8.64 -18.68
N SER A 19 24.08 -8.14 -17.50
CA SER A 19 23.94 -8.97 -16.30
C SER A 19 22.98 -10.14 -16.53
N MET A 20 21.84 -9.91 -17.20
CA MET A 20 20.91 -11.00 -17.53
C MET A 20 21.50 -12.00 -18.52
N VAL A 21 22.27 -11.54 -19.50
CA VAL A 21 22.94 -12.42 -20.46
C VAL A 21 24.01 -13.28 -19.76
N GLU A 22 24.84 -12.67 -18.92
CA GLU A 22 25.87 -13.37 -18.15
C GLU A 22 25.29 -14.43 -17.22
N ASP A 23 24.19 -14.11 -16.53
CA ASP A 23 23.58 -15.01 -15.55
C ASP A 23 22.70 -16.11 -16.18
N TYR A 24 22.10 -15.86 -17.35
CA TYR A 24 21.01 -16.70 -17.88
C TYR A 24 21.11 -17.12 -19.35
N ALA A 25 21.98 -16.52 -20.18
CA ALA A 25 22.00 -16.87 -21.62
C ALA A 25 22.48 -18.31 -21.87
N GLY A 26 23.39 -18.82 -21.03
CA GLY A 26 23.91 -20.19 -21.14
C GLY A 26 24.76 -20.45 -22.38
N SER A 27 25.27 -19.39 -23.05
CA SER A 27 26.15 -19.47 -24.21
C SER A 27 27.24 -18.40 -24.14
N ASP A 28 28.46 -18.79 -24.48
CA ASP A 28 29.62 -17.90 -24.64
C ASP A 28 29.92 -17.60 -26.12
N ASP A 29 29.09 -18.08 -27.05
CA ASP A 29 29.29 -17.87 -28.48
C ASP A 29 29.00 -16.41 -28.86
N ALA A 30 30.04 -15.70 -29.31
CA ALA A 30 29.95 -14.29 -29.66
C ALA A 30 28.95 -13.99 -30.79
N HIS A 31 28.70 -14.93 -31.70
CA HIS A 31 27.72 -14.78 -32.76
C HIS A 31 26.29 -14.91 -32.23
N GLU A 32 26.04 -15.91 -31.39
CA GLU A 32 24.75 -16.10 -30.71
C GLU A 32 24.40 -14.89 -29.85
N LEU A 33 25.34 -14.44 -29.00
CA LEU A 33 25.14 -13.28 -28.13
C LEU A 33 24.89 -11.99 -28.92
N ARG A 34 25.58 -11.79 -30.05
CA ARG A 34 25.36 -10.64 -30.93
C ARG A 34 24.01 -10.70 -31.62
N SER A 35 23.55 -11.88 -32.03
CA SER A 35 22.22 -12.06 -32.62
C SER A 35 21.12 -11.76 -31.60
N LEU A 36 21.29 -12.22 -30.35
CA LEU A 36 20.40 -11.92 -29.24
C LEU A 36 20.34 -10.41 -28.95
N GLU A 37 21.49 -9.75 -28.88
CA GLU A 37 21.56 -8.30 -28.63
C GLU A 37 20.83 -7.51 -29.74
N SER A 38 21.03 -7.91 -30.99
CA SER A 38 20.33 -7.31 -32.15
C SER A 38 18.80 -7.43 -32.01
N TYR A 39 18.32 -8.61 -31.60
CA TYR A 39 16.91 -8.86 -31.37
C TYR A 39 16.36 -8.03 -30.20
N TRP A 40 17.07 -7.94 -29.07
CA TRP A 40 16.65 -7.16 -27.90
C TRP A 40 16.68 -5.64 -28.14
N VAL A 41 17.67 -5.13 -28.86
CA VAL A 41 17.70 -3.71 -29.28
C VAL A 41 16.48 -3.38 -30.14
N LYS A 42 16.09 -4.30 -31.03
CA LYS A 42 14.97 -4.09 -31.96
C LYS A 42 13.60 -4.24 -31.29
N GLU A 43 13.38 -5.33 -30.55
CA GLU A 43 12.06 -5.75 -30.06
C GLU A 43 11.83 -5.42 -28.57
N PHE A 44 12.88 -5.34 -27.77
CA PHE A 44 12.80 -5.10 -26.31
C PHE A 44 13.24 -3.69 -25.91
N GLY A 45 13.82 -2.90 -26.83
CA GLY A 45 14.12 -1.49 -26.61
C GLY A 45 15.38 -1.22 -25.79
N VAL A 46 16.26 -2.21 -25.62
CA VAL A 46 17.59 -2.05 -25.04
C VAL A 46 18.39 -1.06 -25.87
N VAL A 47 19.10 -0.13 -25.22
CA VAL A 47 19.96 0.84 -25.92
C VAL A 47 21.41 0.42 -25.77
N SER A 48 21.91 -0.34 -26.74
CA SER A 48 23.31 -0.78 -26.76
C SER A 48 24.26 0.38 -27.14
N PRO A 49 25.39 0.55 -26.41
CA PRO A 49 26.46 1.43 -26.83
C PRO A 49 27.30 0.84 -27.98
N ASN A 50 27.28 -0.47 -28.15
CA ASN A 50 28.17 -1.23 -29.05
C ASN A 50 27.50 -1.58 -30.37
N LEU A 51 26.18 -1.61 -30.39
CA LEU A 51 25.40 -2.13 -31.51
C LEU A 51 24.25 -1.20 -31.86
N LYS A 52 24.19 -0.75 -33.11
CA LYS A 52 23.09 0.06 -33.65
C LYS A 52 22.62 -0.54 -34.96
N GLY A 53 21.30 -0.57 -35.15
CA GLY A 53 20.68 -1.04 -36.38
C GLY A 53 20.97 -0.12 -37.58
N PRO A 54 20.53 -0.51 -38.79
CA PRO A 54 19.61 -1.62 -39.09
C PRO A 54 20.25 -3.02 -38.96
N PHE A 55 19.42 -4.03 -38.70
CA PHE A 55 19.85 -5.43 -38.55
C PHE A 55 19.30 -6.28 -39.71
N GLU A 56 20.09 -7.24 -40.16
CA GLU A 56 19.66 -8.20 -41.19
C GLU A 56 18.60 -9.17 -40.65
N ALA A 57 17.70 -9.62 -41.53
CA ALA A 57 16.55 -10.45 -41.14
C ALA A 57 16.95 -11.83 -40.60
N ASN A 58 18.01 -12.44 -41.15
CA ASN A 58 18.61 -13.69 -40.65
C ASN A 58 19.12 -13.55 -39.21
N MET A 59 19.81 -12.45 -38.91
CA MET A 59 20.36 -12.17 -37.57
C MET A 59 19.24 -11.97 -36.55
N LEU A 60 18.17 -11.26 -36.92
CA LEU A 60 16.98 -11.12 -36.06
C LEU A 60 16.24 -12.44 -35.85
N ALA A 61 16.17 -13.30 -36.87
CA ALA A 61 15.55 -14.63 -36.75
C ALA A 61 16.33 -15.53 -35.79
N GLN A 62 17.67 -15.56 -35.91
CA GLN A 62 18.53 -16.31 -34.99
C GLN A 62 18.46 -15.75 -33.57
N GLY A 63 18.50 -14.44 -33.40
CA GLY A 63 18.35 -13.80 -32.09
C GLY A 63 17.01 -14.08 -31.44
N LYS A 64 15.95 -14.18 -32.25
CA LYS A 64 14.61 -14.58 -31.78
C LYS A 64 14.59 -16.04 -31.31
N GLU A 65 15.18 -16.96 -32.08
CA GLU A 65 15.26 -18.38 -31.71
C GLU A 65 16.02 -18.53 -30.39
N PHE A 66 17.17 -17.87 -30.25
CA PHE A 66 17.94 -17.87 -29.00
C PHE A 66 17.14 -17.27 -27.83
N HIS A 67 16.42 -16.16 -28.05
CA HIS A 67 15.53 -15.60 -27.04
C HIS A 67 14.41 -16.58 -26.63
N GLU A 68 13.80 -17.30 -27.57
CA GLU A 68 12.76 -18.29 -27.29
C GLU A 68 13.29 -19.45 -26.45
N MET A 69 14.54 -19.86 -26.65
CA MET A 69 15.19 -20.92 -25.88
C MET A 69 15.62 -20.48 -24.48
N SER A 70 16.27 -19.31 -24.36
CA SER A 70 16.97 -18.91 -23.12
C SER A 70 16.26 -17.82 -22.31
N CYS A 71 15.42 -16.99 -22.91
CA CYS A 71 14.91 -15.77 -22.27
C CYS A 71 13.39 -15.69 -22.15
N ALA A 72 12.64 -16.28 -23.08
CA ALA A 72 11.19 -16.09 -23.20
C ALA A 72 10.39 -16.60 -21.99
N ALA A 73 10.93 -17.54 -21.23
CA ALA A 73 10.30 -18.03 -20.00
C ALA A 73 10.22 -16.97 -18.89
N CYS A 74 11.19 -16.04 -18.85
CA CYS A 74 11.29 -15.00 -17.83
C CYS A 74 10.93 -13.61 -18.36
N HIS A 75 11.03 -13.38 -19.68
CA HIS A 75 10.83 -12.08 -20.30
C HIS A 75 9.61 -12.04 -21.20
N SER A 76 8.70 -11.13 -20.87
CA SER A 76 7.60 -10.74 -21.76
C SER A 76 7.95 -9.47 -22.54
N ARG A 77 7.21 -9.23 -23.62
CA ARG A 77 7.34 -8.03 -24.44
C ARG A 77 7.12 -6.74 -23.61
N PRO A 78 8.04 -5.76 -23.62
CA PRO A 78 7.97 -4.57 -22.77
C PRO A 78 6.70 -3.73 -22.95
N GLN A 79 6.04 -3.85 -24.11
CA GLN A 79 4.77 -3.17 -24.41
C GLN A 79 3.66 -3.53 -23.41
N TRP A 80 3.72 -4.71 -22.78
CA TRP A 80 2.78 -5.10 -21.72
C TRP A 80 2.94 -4.27 -20.44
N ALA A 81 4.16 -3.78 -20.18
CA ALA A 81 4.43 -2.81 -19.13
C ALA A 81 4.19 -1.38 -19.65
N PHE A 82 2.97 -1.11 -20.15
CA PHE A 82 2.64 0.10 -20.93
C PHE A 82 3.12 1.43 -20.31
N MET A 83 3.01 1.60 -18.98
CA MET A 83 3.53 2.80 -18.30
C MET A 83 5.05 2.87 -18.32
N SER A 84 5.72 1.78 -17.95
CA SER A 84 7.18 1.68 -17.93
C SER A 84 7.75 1.80 -19.34
N TYR A 85 7.06 1.25 -20.34
CA TYR A 85 7.41 1.39 -21.75
C TYR A 85 7.27 2.83 -22.25
N GLY A 86 6.23 3.55 -21.84
CA GLY A 86 6.10 4.97 -22.12
C GLY A 86 7.26 5.78 -21.53
N VAL A 87 7.68 5.45 -20.30
CA VAL A 87 8.86 6.04 -19.66
C VAL A 87 10.13 5.71 -20.45
N SER A 88 10.31 4.43 -20.80
CA SER A 88 11.51 3.95 -21.51
C SER A 88 11.71 4.66 -22.85
N LYS A 89 10.63 4.87 -23.61
CA LYS A 89 10.66 5.64 -24.87
C LYS A 89 11.04 7.10 -24.67
N THR A 90 10.59 7.72 -23.58
CA THR A 90 10.90 9.12 -23.26
C THR A 90 12.38 9.30 -22.92
N ILE A 91 12.97 8.35 -22.17
CA ILE A 91 14.37 8.44 -21.70
C ILE A 91 15.39 7.81 -22.65
N MET A 92 14.94 7.14 -23.72
CA MET A 92 15.78 6.46 -24.70
C MET A 92 16.97 7.30 -25.22
N PRO A 93 16.83 8.60 -25.55
CA PRO A 93 17.95 9.41 -26.06
C PRO A 93 19.10 9.58 -25.06
N ILE A 94 18.80 9.51 -23.76
CA ILE A 94 19.77 9.68 -22.68
C ILE A 94 20.10 8.36 -21.97
N ALA A 95 19.58 7.23 -22.46
CA ALA A 95 19.67 5.92 -21.81
C ALA A 95 21.10 5.52 -21.44
N VAL A 96 22.06 5.64 -22.36
CA VAL A 96 23.47 5.32 -22.11
C VAL A 96 24.06 6.19 -20.98
N GLY A 97 23.65 7.46 -20.87
CA GLY A 97 24.09 8.33 -19.79
C GLY A 97 23.52 7.93 -18.43
N LEU A 98 22.23 7.57 -18.39
CA LEU A 98 21.58 7.07 -17.17
C LEU A 98 22.16 5.74 -16.72
N ASP A 99 22.50 4.87 -17.66
CA ASP A 99 23.10 3.56 -17.41
C ASP A 99 24.51 3.69 -16.83
N ARG A 100 25.34 4.58 -17.40
CA ARG A 100 26.67 4.90 -16.86
C ARG A 100 26.63 5.55 -15.46
N ALA A 101 25.53 6.20 -15.12
CA ALA A 101 25.31 6.79 -13.80
C ALA A 101 24.77 5.76 -12.78
N ASP A 102 24.67 4.48 -13.15
CA ASP A 102 24.14 3.40 -12.31
C ASP A 102 22.72 3.67 -11.76
N LEU A 103 21.92 4.40 -12.56
CA LEU A 103 20.55 4.72 -12.20
C LEU A 103 19.64 3.47 -12.02
N PRO A 104 19.77 2.37 -12.80
CA PRO A 104 18.98 1.16 -12.58
C PRO A 104 19.13 0.61 -11.15
N THR A 105 20.37 0.51 -10.66
CA THR A 105 20.70 0.01 -9.32
C THR A 105 20.20 0.97 -8.24
N PHE A 106 20.42 2.27 -8.40
CA PHE A 106 19.92 3.28 -7.46
C PHE A 106 18.40 3.24 -7.31
N LEU A 107 17.66 3.19 -8.44
CA LEU A 107 16.20 3.10 -8.42
C LEU A 107 15.73 1.75 -7.84
N TRP A 108 16.51 0.68 -7.99
CA TRP A 108 16.21 -0.60 -7.37
C TRP A 108 16.23 -0.50 -5.84
N TYR A 109 17.26 0.12 -5.25
CA TYR A 109 17.31 0.37 -3.80
C TYR A 109 16.17 1.26 -3.32
N ILE A 110 15.85 2.34 -4.05
CA ILE A 110 14.71 3.21 -3.72
C ILE A 110 13.40 2.43 -3.75
N HIS A 111 13.16 1.64 -4.80
CA HIS A 111 11.93 0.87 -4.93
C HIS A 111 11.83 -0.19 -3.82
N PHE A 112 12.90 -0.93 -3.58
CA PHE A 112 12.99 -1.91 -2.51
C PHE A 112 12.69 -1.28 -1.15
N LEU A 113 13.40 -0.21 -0.79
CA LEU A 113 13.16 0.50 0.47
C LEU A 113 11.73 1.02 0.57
N ALA A 114 11.17 1.58 -0.50
CA ALA A 114 9.78 2.03 -0.54
C ALA A 114 8.79 0.88 -0.30
N CYS A 115 9.04 -0.31 -0.85
CA CYS A 115 8.23 -1.50 -0.59
C CYS A 115 8.31 -1.93 0.88
N PHE A 116 9.50 -1.95 1.48
CA PHE A 116 9.67 -2.28 2.91
C PHE A 116 9.01 -1.27 3.83
N ILE A 117 9.15 0.03 3.54
CA ILE A 117 8.46 1.09 4.27
C ILE A 117 6.94 0.92 4.12
N GLY A 118 6.46 0.63 2.90
CA GLY A 118 5.04 0.36 2.65
C GLY A 118 4.52 -0.81 3.49
N LEU A 119 5.21 -1.95 3.46
CA LEU A 119 4.87 -3.14 4.24
C LEU A 119 4.90 -2.87 5.75
N ALA A 120 5.90 -2.13 6.24
CA ALA A 120 5.99 -1.74 7.64
C ALA A 120 4.88 -0.76 8.04
N TYR A 121 4.41 0.09 7.12
CA TYR A 121 3.34 1.06 7.36
C TYR A 121 1.94 0.44 7.33
N LEU A 122 1.72 -0.62 6.55
CA LEU A 122 0.43 -1.30 6.41
C LEU A 122 -0.31 -1.55 7.75
N PRO A 123 0.28 -2.19 8.77
CA PRO A 123 -0.40 -2.50 10.04
C PRO A 123 -0.74 -1.25 10.88
N PHE A 124 -0.04 -0.14 10.67
CA PHE A 124 -0.26 1.11 11.41
C PHE A 124 -1.14 2.11 10.66
N SER A 125 -1.62 1.72 9.49
CA SER A 125 -2.45 2.52 8.61
C SER A 125 -3.88 2.00 8.58
N LYS A 126 -4.80 2.76 7.98
CA LYS A 126 -6.16 2.29 7.74
C LYS A 126 -6.24 1.13 6.76
N MET A 127 -5.17 0.73 6.08
CA MET A 127 -5.16 -0.47 5.23
C MET A 127 -5.31 -1.77 6.03
N PHE A 128 -5.02 -1.75 7.34
CA PHE A 128 -5.21 -2.93 8.19
C PHE A 128 -6.68 -3.38 8.29
N HIS A 129 -7.65 -2.55 7.89
CA HIS A 129 -9.06 -2.94 7.81
C HIS A 129 -9.29 -4.20 6.96
N ILE A 130 -8.46 -4.46 5.94
CA ILE A 130 -8.55 -5.67 5.10
C ILE A 130 -8.52 -6.94 5.97
N PHE A 131 -7.76 -6.92 7.07
CA PHE A 131 -7.67 -8.02 8.03
C PHE A 131 -8.58 -7.83 9.24
N ALA A 132 -8.67 -6.60 9.76
CA ALA A 132 -9.46 -6.32 10.95
C ALA A 132 -10.97 -6.48 10.73
N SER A 133 -11.50 -6.13 9.54
CA SER A 133 -12.93 -6.27 9.23
C SER A 133 -13.43 -7.71 9.30
N PRO A 134 -12.86 -8.71 8.59
CA PRO A 134 -13.33 -10.09 8.71
C PRO A 134 -13.15 -10.66 10.12
N LEU A 135 -12.07 -10.30 10.82
CA LEU A 135 -11.83 -10.75 12.18
C LEU A 135 -12.84 -10.15 13.17
N SER A 136 -13.16 -8.87 13.02
CA SER A 136 -14.19 -8.19 13.81
C SER A 136 -15.58 -8.81 13.59
N LEU A 137 -15.92 -9.16 12.35
CA LEU A 137 -17.17 -9.87 12.03
C LEU A 137 -17.25 -11.25 12.69
N LEU A 138 -16.17 -12.04 12.63
CA LEU A 138 -16.10 -13.33 13.31
C LEU A 138 -16.22 -13.18 14.83
N ALA A 139 -15.52 -12.21 15.42
CA ALA A 139 -15.61 -11.92 16.84
C ALA A 139 -17.04 -11.48 17.22
N ASN A 140 -17.70 -10.69 16.38
CA ASN A 140 -19.08 -10.27 16.58
C ASN A 140 -20.08 -11.45 16.51
N ALA A 141 -19.79 -12.48 15.73
CA ALA A 141 -20.64 -13.67 15.65
C ALA A 141 -20.58 -14.57 16.91
N VAL A 142 -19.46 -14.54 17.65
CA VAL A 142 -19.24 -15.45 18.81
C VAL A 142 -19.27 -14.77 20.17
N MET A 143 -19.18 -13.43 20.22
CA MET A 143 -19.07 -12.67 21.46
C MET A 143 -20.37 -11.93 21.78
N ASP A 144 -21.01 -12.32 22.89
CA ASP A 144 -22.22 -11.70 23.40
C ASP A 144 -21.90 -10.79 24.60
N ARG A 145 -22.48 -9.60 24.64
CA ARG A 145 -22.20 -8.59 25.69
C ARG A 145 -22.56 -9.07 27.10
N GLY A 146 -23.59 -9.91 27.25
CA GLY A 146 -24.05 -10.39 28.55
C GLY A 146 -23.37 -11.67 29.03
N LYS A 147 -22.59 -12.34 28.16
CA LYS A 147 -21.96 -13.64 28.46
C LYS A 147 -20.43 -13.61 28.37
N SER A 148 -19.88 -12.76 27.52
CA SER A 148 -18.44 -12.68 27.30
C SER A 148 -17.76 -11.89 28.42
N ASP A 149 -16.53 -12.29 28.73
CA ASP A 149 -15.67 -11.59 29.67
C ASP A 149 -15.46 -10.12 29.27
N PRO A 150 -15.48 -9.14 30.21
CA PRO A 150 -15.23 -7.73 29.92
C PRO A 150 -13.94 -7.47 29.14
N ALA A 151 -12.86 -8.22 29.43
CA ALA A 151 -11.59 -8.08 28.71
C ALA A 151 -11.74 -8.46 27.23
N ASN A 152 -12.49 -9.53 26.95
CA ASN A 152 -12.77 -9.95 25.58
C ASN A 152 -13.58 -8.87 24.86
N ILE A 153 -14.61 -8.30 25.51
CA ILE A 153 -15.42 -7.20 24.93
C ILE A 153 -14.52 -6.01 24.58
N ALA A 154 -13.61 -5.62 25.46
CA ALA A 154 -12.66 -4.54 25.19
C ALA A 154 -11.73 -4.87 24.00
N THR A 155 -11.20 -6.09 23.91
CA THR A 155 -10.39 -6.53 22.76
C THR A 155 -11.16 -6.42 21.45
N ARG A 156 -12.41 -6.89 21.44
CA ARG A 156 -13.29 -6.78 20.27
C ARG A 156 -13.56 -5.34 19.87
N GLN A 157 -13.80 -4.46 20.84
CA GLN A 157 -14.01 -3.03 20.60
C GLN A 157 -12.78 -2.37 19.98
N VAL A 158 -11.56 -2.74 20.40
CA VAL A 158 -10.33 -2.26 19.75
C VAL A 158 -10.22 -2.76 18.31
N MET A 159 -10.53 -4.05 18.06
CA MET A 159 -10.59 -4.59 16.69
C MET A 159 -11.62 -3.84 15.82
N GLU A 160 -12.76 -3.46 16.39
CA GLU A 160 -13.79 -2.66 15.72
C GLU A 160 -13.28 -1.26 15.32
N LEU A 161 -12.34 -0.67 16.08
CA LEU A 161 -11.69 0.59 15.71
C LEU A 161 -10.80 0.44 14.46
N ASP A 162 -10.09 -0.68 14.38
CA ASP A 162 -9.21 -1.02 13.27
C ASP A 162 -9.98 -1.49 12.02
N ALA A 163 -11.16 -2.08 12.22
CA ALA A 163 -12.05 -2.51 11.14
C ALA A 163 -12.72 -1.35 10.39
N CYS A 164 -12.75 -0.14 10.96
CA CYS A 164 -13.43 1.01 10.36
C CYS A 164 -12.74 1.46 9.07
N THR A 165 -13.50 1.47 7.97
CA THR A 165 -13.02 1.87 6.63
C THR A 165 -13.11 3.37 6.36
N ASN A 166 -13.61 4.17 7.30
CA ASN A 166 -13.91 5.60 7.12
C ASN A 166 -14.87 5.90 5.95
N CYS A 167 -15.75 4.97 5.59
CA CYS A 167 -16.69 5.12 4.46
C CYS A 167 -17.81 6.16 4.67
N GLN A 168 -17.95 6.74 5.86
CA GLN A 168 -18.91 7.80 6.23
C GLN A 168 -20.41 7.47 6.14
N VAL A 169 -20.81 6.27 5.71
CA VAL A 169 -22.23 5.85 5.67
C VAL A 169 -22.95 6.05 7.02
N CYS A 170 -22.22 5.83 8.12
CA CYS A 170 -22.72 6.04 9.47
C CYS A 170 -23.00 7.52 9.83
N ALA A 171 -22.32 8.47 9.18
CA ALA A 171 -22.52 9.90 9.39
C ALA A 171 -23.78 10.37 8.66
N ASP A 172 -24.03 9.85 7.46
CA ASP A 172 -25.18 10.22 6.62
C ASP A 172 -26.53 9.92 7.28
N VAL A 173 -26.58 8.85 8.08
CA VAL A 173 -27.80 8.43 8.80
C VAL A 173 -27.88 8.96 10.23
N CYS A 174 -26.89 9.73 10.69
CA CYS A 174 -26.83 10.14 12.09
C CYS A 174 -27.74 11.34 12.37
N PRO A 175 -28.79 11.21 13.21
CA PRO A 175 -29.70 12.31 13.50
C PRO A 175 -29.02 13.48 14.24
N ALA A 176 -27.97 13.19 15.02
CA ALA A 176 -27.21 14.22 15.71
C ALA A 176 -26.43 15.10 14.73
N VAL A 177 -25.76 14.47 13.75
CA VAL A 177 -25.03 15.19 12.68
C VAL A 177 -25.99 16.00 11.83
N SER A 178 -27.12 15.41 11.40
CA SER A 178 -28.09 16.10 10.54
C SER A 178 -28.75 17.29 11.24
N ALA A 179 -29.06 17.17 12.54
CA ALA A 179 -29.71 18.23 13.30
C ALA A 179 -28.78 19.41 13.60
N SER A 180 -27.52 19.14 13.98
CA SER A 180 -26.59 20.22 14.33
C SER A 180 -25.71 20.70 13.19
N LYS A 181 -25.68 19.99 12.06
CA LYS A 181 -24.76 20.22 10.93
C LYS A 181 -23.28 20.24 11.36
N ASP A 182 -22.95 19.41 12.35
CA ASP A 182 -21.64 19.37 12.97
C ASP A 182 -20.96 18.04 12.63
N SER A 183 -19.93 18.09 11.80
CA SER A 183 -19.18 16.91 11.35
C SER A 183 -18.36 16.27 12.47
N GLU A 184 -18.06 16.99 13.56
CA GLU A 184 -17.38 16.43 14.74
C GLU A 184 -18.26 15.42 15.48
N LEU A 185 -19.58 15.45 15.23
CA LEU A 185 -20.51 14.43 15.74
C LEU A 185 -20.57 13.17 14.89
N SER A 186 -19.80 13.09 13.80
CA SER A 186 -19.74 11.87 13.01
C SER A 186 -19.09 10.74 13.81
N VAL A 187 -19.50 9.51 13.52
CA VAL A 187 -18.85 8.31 14.06
C VAL A 187 -17.37 8.28 13.68
N VAL A 188 -17.03 8.65 12.45
CA VAL A 188 -15.65 8.63 11.96
C VAL A 188 -14.76 9.61 12.75
N TYR A 189 -15.25 10.83 13.05
CA TYR A 189 -14.52 11.76 13.90
C TYR A 189 -14.27 11.19 15.30
N ARG A 190 -15.32 10.65 15.93
CA ARG A 190 -15.20 10.05 17.27
C ARG A 190 -14.28 8.83 17.31
N MET A 191 -14.31 7.97 16.29
CA MET A 191 -13.41 6.82 16.20
C MET A 191 -11.95 7.27 16.06
N LYS A 192 -11.68 8.30 15.26
CA LYS A 192 -10.34 8.88 15.13
C LYS A 192 -9.85 9.49 16.46
N GLY A 193 -10.69 10.23 17.16
CA GLY A 193 -10.36 10.78 18.48
C GLY A 193 -10.08 9.69 19.51
N LEU A 194 -10.88 8.61 19.52
CA LEU A 194 -10.65 7.47 20.39
C LEU A 194 -9.32 6.76 20.07
N GLU A 195 -9.01 6.54 18.79
CA GLU A 195 -7.75 5.95 18.36
C GLU A 195 -6.54 6.79 18.82
N GLN A 196 -6.62 8.12 18.72
CA GLN A 196 -5.58 9.02 19.21
C GLN A 196 -5.39 8.94 20.73
N ILE A 197 -6.49 8.87 21.49
CA ILE A 197 -6.45 8.70 22.95
C ILE A 197 -5.79 7.36 23.32
N LEU A 198 -6.13 6.27 22.61
CA LEU A 198 -5.59 4.94 22.87
C LEU A 198 -4.10 4.83 22.50
N LYS A 199 -3.68 5.39 21.35
CA LYS A 199 -2.27 5.45 20.96
C LYS A 199 -1.43 6.21 21.99
N GLY A 200 -1.97 7.30 22.54
CA GLY A 200 -1.33 8.03 23.64
C GLY A 200 -1.18 7.25 24.94
N ARG A 201 -1.90 6.13 25.13
CA ARG A 201 -1.80 5.27 26.32
C ARG A 201 -0.81 4.10 26.17
N ILE A 202 -0.57 3.62 24.94
CA ILE A 202 0.06 2.31 24.69
C ILE A 202 1.46 2.39 24.02
N GLY A 203 1.92 3.57 23.63
CA GLY A 203 3.15 3.68 22.82
C GLY A 203 4.48 3.48 23.57
N LEU A 204 5.28 2.49 23.15
CA LEU A 204 6.75 2.50 23.32
C LEU A 204 7.35 3.83 22.82
N PHE A 205 6.72 4.41 21.79
CA PHE A 205 7.00 5.73 21.24
C PHE A 205 6.72 6.90 22.20
N ARG A 206 5.74 6.81 23.12
CA ARG A 206 5.56 7.84 24.16
C ARG A 206 6.76 7.90 25.11
N LYS A 207 7.38 6.75 25.39
CA LYS A 207 8.58 6.64 26.23
C LYS A 207 9.84 7.15 25.51
N LEU A 208 9.91 7.02 24.18
CA LEU A 208 11.07 7.42 23.37
C LEU A 208 10.98 8.85 22.80
N PHE A 209 9.80 9.30 22.40
CA PHE A 209 9.57 10.56 21.68
C PHE A 209 8.73 11.58 22.45
N GLY A 210 8.28 11.25 23.66
CA GLY A 210 7.59 12.20 24.55
C GLY A 210 6.28 12.75 24.00
N GLU A 211 5.58 11.98 23.16
CA GLU A 211 4.30 12.39 22.58
C GLU A 211 3.32 12.77 23.69
N LYS A 212 2.91 14.03 23.73
CA LYS A 212 1.96 14.55 24.69
C LYS A 212 0.60 13.97 24.31
N GLY A 213 -0.02 13.24 25.24
CA GLY A 213 -1.43 12.87 25.10
C GLY A 213 -2.31 14.12 24.96
N PRO A 214 -3.58 13.95 24.58
CA PRO A 214 -4.47 15.07 24.31
C PRO A 214 -4.60 15.99 25.54
N THR A 215 -4.64 17.30 25.29
CA THR A 215 -4.81 18.34 26.32
C THR A 215 -6.16 18.18 27.02
N GLU A 216 -6.32 18.86 28.16
CA GLU A 216 -7.58 18.82 28.90
C GLU A 216 -8.73 19.40 28.07
N GLU A 217 -8.47 20.46 27.31
CA GLU A 217 -9.42 21.06 26.38
C GLU A 217 -9.81 20.07 25.27
N GLU A 218 -8.83 19.38 24.66
CA GLU A 218 -9.08 18.38 23.62
C GLU A 218 -9.90 17.20 24.15
N ARG A 219 -9.62 16.74 25.38
CA ARG A 219 -10.41 15.70 26.05
C ARG A 219 -11.84 16.15 26.31
N LYS A 220 -12.02 17.39 26.80
CA LYS A 220 -13.34 17.96 27.04
C LYS A 220 -14.14 18.11 25.75
N GLN A 221 -13.51 18.59 24.68
CA GLN A 221 -14.14 18.69 23.37
C GLN A 221 -14.54 17.30 22.87
N PHE A 222 -13.64 16.32 22.93
CA PHE A 222 -13.94 14.95 22.55
C PHE A 222 -15.10 14.36 23.35
N SER A 223 -15.07 14.52 24.68
CA SER A 223 -16.14 14.10 25.59
C SER A 223 -17.49 14.70 25.20
N ASN A 224 -17.55 16.00 24.90
CA ASN A 224 -18.76 16.66 24.42
C ASN A 224 -19.32 16.00 23.16
N THR A 225 -18.46 15.60 22.21
CA THR A 225 -18.94 14.88 21.02
C THR A 225 -19.60 13.56 21.39
N VAL A 226 -19.03 12.80 22.34
CA VAL A 226 -19.53 11.48 22.77
C VAL A 226 -20.88 11.60 23.49
N PHE A 227 -21.03 12.59 24.37
CA PHE A 227 -22.29 12.82 25.11
C PHE A 227 -23.43 13.37 24.24
N ARG A 228 -23.12 13.97 23.08
CA ARG A 228 -24.13 14.39 22.09
C ARG A 228 -24.71 13.24 21.24
N CYS A 229 -24.19 12.01 21.36
CA CYS A 229 -24.79 10.84 20.72
C CYS A 229 -26.17 10.51 21.33
N THR A 230 -27.18 10.24 20.51
CA THR A 230 -28.52 9.86 20.99
C THR A 230 -28.66 8.36 21.28
N LEU A 231 -27.61 7.56 20.99
CA LEU A 231 -27.61 6.09 21.15
C LEU A 231 -28.75 5.37 20.40
N CYS A 232 -29.24 5.96 19.31
CA CYS A 232 -30.30 5.42 18.47
C CYS A 232 -29.91 4.19 17.62
N ALA A 233 -28.61 3.87 17.53
CA ALA A 233 -28.04 2.77 16.73
C ALA A 233 -28.21 2.85 15.21
N GLY A 234 -28.78 3.91 14.63
CA GLY A 234 -28.93 3.99 13.16
C GLY A 234 -27.62 3.78 12.39
N CYS A 235 -26.49 4.26 12.92
CA CYS A 235 -25.17 4.05 12.35
C CYS A 235 -24.67 2.60 12.38
N GLN A 236 -25.12 1.80 13.35
CA GLN A 236 -24.74 0.38 13.49
C GLN A 236 -25.44 -0.46 12.41
N GLU A 237 -26.72 -0.21 12.19
CA GLU A 237 -27.54 -0.96 11.21
C GLU A 237 -27.05 -0.82 9.77
N VAL A 238 -26.40 0.30 9.44
CA VAL A 238 -25.89 0.58 8.09
C VAL A 238 -24.40 0.29 7.93
N CYS A 239 -23.73 -0.19 8.97
CA CYS A 239 -22.28 -0.40 8.93
C CYS A 239 -21.92 -1.60 8.04
N PRO A 240 -21.20 -1.41 6.91
CA PRO A 240 -20.90 -2.51 5.99
C PRO A 240 -19.93 -3.55 6.58
N VAL A 241 -19.22 -3.19 7.65
CA VAL A 241 -18.25 -4.05 8.35
C VAL A 241 -18.75 -4.47 9.74
N GLY A 242 -20.05 -4.25 10.03
CA GLY A 242 -20.72 -4.83 11.20
C GLY A 242 -20.22 -4.35 12.56
N ILE A 243 -19.68 -3.13 12.68
CA ILE A 243 -19.19 -2.59 13.95
C ILE A 243 -20.36 -2.29 14.91
N ARG A 244 -20.29 -2.76 16.16
CA ARG A 244 -21.29 -2.50 17.20
C ARG A 244 -21.15 -1.12 17.83
N LEU A 245 -21.40 -0.08 17.03
CA LEU A 245 -21.20 1.33 17.40
C LEU A 245 -21.97 1.74 18.66
N LYS A 246 -23.21 1.28 18.86
CA LYS A 246 -23.98 1.65 20.06
C LYS A 246 -23.31 1.13 21.34
N GLU A 247 -22.82 -0.11 21.29
CA GLU A 247 -22.11 -0.72 22.41
C GLU A 247 -20.80 0.01 22.70
N LEU A 248 -20.02 0.31 21.65
CA LEU A 248 -18.78 1.08 21.76
C LEU A 248 -18.99 2.46 22.42
N TRP A 249 -20.00 3.21 21.99
CA TRP A 249 -20.29 4.54 22.58
C TRP A 249 -20.81 4.46 24.00
N LEU A 250 -21.53 3.40 24.36
CA LEU A 250 -21.96 3.16 25.74
C LEU A 250 -20.76 2.90 26.64
N SER A 251 -19.85 2.00 26.23
CA SER A 251 -18.62 1.71 26.97
C SER A 251 -17.77 2.98 27.13
N LEU A 252 -17.59 3.75 26.05
CA LEU A 252 -16.81 4.98 26.11
C LEU A 252 -17.40 6.03 27.06
N ARG A 253 -18.74 6.14 27.14
CA ARG A 253 -19.38 7.03 28.13
C ARG A 253 -19.11 6.61 29.56
N GLN A 254 -19.14 5.30 29.84
CA GLN A 254 -18.84 4.77 31.16
C GLN A 254 -17.39 5.09 31.51
N ASP A 255 -16.46 4.84 30.60
CA ASP A 255 -15.04 5.13 30.81
C ASP A 255 -14.79 6.62 31.06
N LEU A 256 -15.40 7.53 30.29
CA LEU A 256 -15.23 8.98 30.44
C LEU A 256 -15.79 9.55 31.76
N VAL A 257 -16.71 8.85 32.43
CA VAL A 257 -17.25 9.25 33.74
C VAL A 257 -16.38 8.73 34.88
N HIS A 258 -15.69 7.60 34.68
CA HIS A 258 -14.88 6.94 35.71
C HIS A 258 -13.37 7.28 35.63
N SER A 259 -12.92 7.91 34.54
CA SER A 259 -11.53 8.34 34.30
C SER A 259 -11.24 9.75 34.79
#